data_AF-A0A0G1JIS7-F1
#
_entry.id   AF-A0A0G1JIS7-F1
#
_cell.length_a   1.000
_cell.length_b   1.000
_cell.length_c   1.000
_cell.angle_alpha   90.00
_cell.angle_beta   90.00
_cell.angle_gamma   90.00
#
_symmetry.space_group_name_H-M   'P 1'
#
loop_
_entity.id
_entity.type
_entity.pdbx_description
1 polymer ?
#
loop_
_entity_poly.entity_id
_entity_poly.type
_entity_poly.pdbx_seq_one_letter_code
_entity_poly.pdbx_strand_id
1 'polypeptide(L)'
;MVLAFQSNPSRDNVLGQQVDFVEPVVMETVETVSEPATPSSEPATPSATQELTLTTTVAASPSLTKIPTPTPTPTIKPQPEFTAEQIYNFIEKYGDQYGVDPNVLRAIALCESGMNPKAKNLIYAGLYQFNASTWKSYRLRMGHEEDPDVRFNAEEAIKTASYALSIGQSRLWPNCYPKSEESGEK
;
A
#
# COMPACT_ATOMS: atom_id res chain seq x y z
N MET A 1 -41.32 32.32 -13.44
CA MET A 1 -40.41 33.23 -12.73
C MET A 1 -39.04 33.01 -13.31
N VAL A 2 -38.64 33.88 -14.24
CA VAL A 2 -37.40 33.79 -15.02
C VAL A 2 -36.56 35.00 -14.63
N LEU A 3 -35.42 34.78 -13.99
CA LEU A 3 -34.33 35.75 -13.80
C LEU A 3 -33.04 34.92 -13.79
N ALA A 4 -32.34 34.79 -14.91
CA ALA A 4 -31.39 35.75 -15.52
C ALA A 4 -29.96 35.53 -15.02
N PHE A 5 -29.13 35.14 -15.99
CA PHE A 5 -27.68 35.05 -15.96
C PHE A 5 -27.03 36.36 -15.47
N GLN A 6 -25.96 36.24 -14.67
CA GLN A 6 -24.88 37.22 -14.69
C GLN A 6 -23.55 36.48 -14.78
N SER A 7 -23.00 36.49 -15.99
CA SER A 7 -21.59 36.29 -16.29
C SER A 7 -20.78 37.43 -15.68
N ASN A 8 -19.59 37.14 -15.17
CA ASN A 8 -18.54 38.14 -15.01
C ASN A 8 -17.20 37.51 -15.44
N PRO A 9 -16.60 37.97 -16.55
CA PRO A 9 -15.25 37.59 -16.97
C PRO A 9 -14.19 38.61 -16.52
N SER A 10 -12.93 38.18 -16.61
CA SER A 10 -11.69 38.96 -16.63
C SER A 10 -11.26 39.68 -15.36
N ARG A 11 -10.12 39.22 -14.81
CA ARG A 11 -8.97 40.10 -14.60
C ARG A 11 -7.71 39.42 -15.12
N ASP A 12 -7.29 39.94 -16.26
CA ASP A 12 -5.96 39.83 -16.83
C ASP A 12 -4.86 40.29 -15.85
N ASN A 13 -3.66 39.78 -16.10
CA ASN A 13 -2.39 40.50 -15.98
C ASN A 13 -1.70 40.55 -14.60
N VAL A 14 -0.78 39.60 -14.39
CA VAL A 14 0.54 39.91 -13.81
C VAL A 14 1.60 39.29 -14.72
N LEU A 15 1.98 40.05 -15.74
CA LEU A 15 3.29 39.98 -16.36
C LEU A 15 4.34 40.39 -15.33
N GLY A 16 5.41 39.59 -15.23
CA GLY A 16 6.72 40.06 -14.77
C GLY A 16 7.06 39.76 -13.31
N GLN A 17 7.57 38.56 -13.06
CA GLN A 17 8.75 38.46 -12.21
C GLN A 17 9.66 37.36 -12.75
N GLN A 18 10.53 37.80 -13.65
CA GLN A 18 11.72 37.08 -14.08
C GLN A 18 12.61 36.93 -12.85
N VAL A 19 12.62 35.74 -12.25
CA VAL A 19 13.58 35.41 -11.18
C VAL A 19 14.89 35.07 -11.84
N ASP A 20 15.91 35.81 -11.43
CA ASP A 20 17.26 35.74 -11.93
C ASP A 20 17.80 34.32 -11.89
N PHE A 21 18.26 33.94 -13.07
CA PHE A 21 19.18 32.87 -13.37
C PHE A 21 20.39 32.95 -12.44
N VAL A 22 20.41 32.11 -11.39
CA VAL A 22 21.61 31.86 -10.61
C VAL A 22 22.41 30.79 -11.34
N GLU A 23 23.60 31.18 -11.80
CA GLU A 23 24.56 30.34 -12.50
C GLU A 23 24.93 29.06 -11.72
N PRO A 24 25.30 27.99 -12.44
CA PRO A 24 25.69 26.72 -11.84
C PRO A 24 27.09 26.81 -11.21
N VAL A 25 27.18 26.44 -9.93
CA VAL A 25 28.46 26.10 -9.31
C VAL A 25 28.92 24.77 -9.91
N VAL A 26 29.87 24.88 -10.85
CA VAL A 26 30.80 23.83 -11.25
C VAL A 26 31.86 23.62 -10.18
N MET A 27 32.45 22.41 -10.20
CA MET A 27 33.55 21.89 -9.37
C MET A 27 33.03 21.20 -8.08
N GLU A 28 33.33 19.94 -7.80
CA GLU A 28 34.62 19.27 -7.97
C GLU A 28 34.44 17.74 -8.02
N THR A 29 35.21 17.12 -8.92
CA THR A 29 35.42 15.69 -9.06
C THR A 29 36.18 15.12 -7.86
N VAL A 30 35.63 14.12 -7.18
CA VAL A 30 36.40 13.27 -6.25
C VAL A 30 36.39 11.82 -6.72
N GLU A 31 37.54 11.50 -7.31
CA GLU A 31 38.27 10.24 -7.37
C GLU A 31 37.52 8.92 -7.13
N THR A 32 37.42 8.20 -8.24
CA THR A 32 37.41 6.75 -8.35
C THR A 32 38.47 6.09 -7.47
N VAL A 33 38.05 5.36 -6.43
CA VAL A 33 38.88 4.34 -5.78
C VAL A 33 38.49 2.99 -6.37
N SER A 34 39.42 2.43 -7.15
CA SER A 34 39.43 1.06 -7.63
C SER A 34 40.38 0.28 -6.71
N GLU A 35 39.87 -0.73 -6.00
CA GLU A 35 40.73 -1.68 -5.29
C GLU A 35 40.38 -3.12 -5.73
N PRO A 36 41.35 -3.91 -6.22
CA PRO A 36 41.13 -5.25 -6.76
C PRO A 36 41.49 -6.40 -5.79
N ALA A 37 40.95 -7.58 -6.11
CA ALA A 37 41.32 -8.94 -5.70
C ALA A 37 40.92 -9.36 -4.26
N THR A 38 40.49 -10.60 -3.95
CA THR A 38 40.62 -11.91 -4.60
C THR A 38 39.58 -12.87 -3.95
N PRO A 39 39.19 -14.00 -4.57
CA PRO A 39 38.25 -14.96 -4.00
C PRO A 39 38.94 -15.91 -3.02
N SER A 40 38.34 -16.13 -1.84
CA SER A 40 38.79 -17.14 -0.89
C SER A 40 37.76 -18.26 -0.80
N SER A 41 38.09 -19.38 -1.45
CA SER A 41 37.51 -20.70 -1.18
C SER A 41 38.04 -21.22 0.15
N GLU A 42 37.17 -21.71 1.03
CA GLU A 42 37.55 -22.77 1.96
C GLU A 42 36.42 -23.83 2.08
N PRO A 43 36.73 -25.14 2.00
CA PRO A 43 35.75 -26.22 1.95
C PRO A 43 35.62 -27.05 3.26
N ALA A 44 34.53 -27.83 3.30
CA ALA A 44 34.22 -29.03 4.11
C ALA A 44 33.66 -28.82 5.55
N THR A 45 32.39 -29.19 5.84
CA THR A 45 31.83 -30.53 6.22
C THR A 45 32.15 -30.86 7.71
N PRO A 46 31.19 -31.31 8.58
CA PRO A 46 30.15 -32.34 8.37
C PRO A 46 28.73 -31.94 8.83
N SER A 47 27.65 -32.26 8.10
CA SER A 47 26.96 -33.57 8.06
C SER A 47 26.78 -34.27 9.41
N ALA A 48 25.97 -33.66 10.28
CA ALA A 48 25.38 -34.36 11.42
C ALA A 48 24.17 -35.18 10.96
N THR A 49 24.38 -36.47 10.74
CA THR A 49 23.36 -37.51 10.70
C THR A 49 22.59 -37.47 12.01
N GLN A 50 21.34 -37.01 11.98
CA GLN A 50 20.40 -37.27 13.07
C GLN A 50 19.57 -38.50 12.71
N GLU A 51 19.83 -39.54 13.49
CA GLU A 51 19.25 -40.86 13.46
C GLU A 51 17.74 -40.81 13.77
N LEU A 52 16.95 -41.44 12.90
CA LEU A 52 15.51 -41.63 13.05
C LEU A 52 15.20 -42.52 14.25
N THR A 53 14.77 -41.94 15.36
CA THR A 53 14.16 -42.71 16.45
C THR A 53 12.64 -42.82 16.23
N LEU A 54 12.23 -43.86 15.48
CA LEU A 54 10.83 -44.26 15.38
C LEU A 54 10.38 -44.86 16.72
N THR A 55 9.82 -44.03 17.60
CA THR A 55 9.16 -44.51 18.81
C THR A 55 7.68 -44.70 18.53
N THR A 56 7.30 -45.93 18.20
CA THR A 56 5.91 -46.37 18.20
C THR A 56 5.43 -46.44 19.64
N THR A 57 4.45 -45.61 20.04
CA THR A 57 3.78 -45.72 21.33
C THR A 57 2.28 -45.46 21.20
N VAL A 58 1.56 -46.57 21.08
CA VAL A 58 0.30 -47.00 21.70
C VAL A 58 -0.81 -45.97 22.02
N ALA A 59 -2.04 -46.44 21.72
CA ALA A 59 -3.35 -46.09 22.29
C ALA A 59 -4.21 -45.09 21.49
N ALA A 60 -5.00 -45.63 20.57
CA ALA A 60 -6.23 -44.99 20.12
C ALA A 60 -7.19 -44.88 21.30
N SER A 61 -7.25 -43.70 21.91
CA SER A 61 -8.33 -43.28 22.78
C SER A 61 -9.47 -42.73 21.92
N PRO A 62 -10.74 -43.11 22.14
CA PRO A 62 -11.86 -42.45 21.48
C PRO A 62 -11.98 -41.01 22.02
N SER A 63 -11.35 -40.07 21.33
CA SER A 63 -11.52 -38.65 21.58
C SER A 63 -12.96 -38.27 21.29
N LEU A 64 -13.73 -37.98 22.35
CA LEU A 64 -15.06 -37.39 22.24
C LEU A 64 -14.96 -36.12 21.39
N THR A 65 -15.54 -36.16 20.19
CA THR A 65 -15.64 -35.02 19.27
C THR A 65 -16.42 -33.92 19.98
N LYS A 66 -15.72 -32.93 20.54
CA LYS A 66 -16.34 -31.68 20.99
C LYS A 66 -17.04 -31.08 19.77
N ILE A 67 -18.36 -30.98 19.84
CA ILE A 67 -19.17 -30.23 18.88
C ILE A 67 -18.52 -28.84 18.74
N PRO A 68 -18.18 -28.39 17.52
CA PRO A 68 -17.62 -27.06 17.34
C PRO A 68 -18.65 -26.05 17.83
N THR A 69 -18.32 -25.37 18.92
CA THR A 69 -19.07 -24.19 19.36
C THR A 69 -19.08 -23.20 18.19
N PRO A 70 -20.25 -22.67 17.76
CA PRO A 70 -20.29 -21.67 16.71
C PRO A 70 -19.40 -20.50 17.16
N THR A 71 -18.32 -20.28 16.42
CA THR A 71 -17.44 -19.14 16.66
C THR A 71 -18.29 -17.89 16.46
N PRO A 72 -18.32 -16.95 17.44
CA PRO A 72 -19.09 -15.73 17.28
C PRO A 72 -18.65 -15.03 15.99
N THR A 73 -19.61 -14.76 15.10
CA THR A 73 -19.35 -13.94 13.91
C THR A 73 -18.88 -12.57 14.40
N PRO A 74 -17.66 -12.12 14.07
CA PRO A 74 -17.18 -10.82 14.50
C PRO A 74 -18.12 -9.74 13.94
N THR A 75 -18.71 -8.95 14.84
CA THR A 75 -19.51 -7.78 14.48
C THR A 75 -18.54 -6.69 14.04
N ILE A 76 -18.50 -6.41 12.74
CA ILE A 76 -17.69 -5.32 12.18
C ILE A 76 -18.18 -4.00 12.76
N LYS A 77 -17.26 -3.18 13.29
CA LYS A 77 -17.59 -1.84 13.76
C LYS A 77 -18.10 -0.98 12.58
N PRO A 78 -19.27 -0.31 12.70
CA PRO A 78 -19.77 0.57 11.64
C PRO A 78 -18.74 1.63 11.26
N GLN A 79 -18.47 1.77 9.96
CA GLN A 79 -17.59 2.80 9.42
C GLN A 79 -18.43 3.91 8.75
N PRO A 80 -17.89 5.14 8.65
CA PRO A 80 -18.53 6.21 7.88
C PRO A 80 -18.72 5.81 6.41
N GLU A 81 -19.83 6.22 5.83
CA GLU A 81 -20.11 6.08 4.40
C GLU A 81 -19.61 7.32 3.66
N PHE A 82 -18.98 7.11 2.52
CA PHE A 82 -18.47 8.19 1.67
C PHE A 82 -19.05 8.06 0.26
N THR A 83 -19.32 9.20 -0.37
CA THR A 83 -19.70 9.23 -1.79
C THR A 83 -18.50 8.91 -2.67
N ALA A 84 -18.74 8.50 -3.91
CA ALA A 84 -17.67 8.26 -4.87
C ALA A 84 -16.77 9.50 -5.05
N GLU A 85 -17.36 10.69 -5.10
CA GLU A 85 -16.64 11.97 -5.19
C GLU A 85 -15.71 12.19 -4.00
N GLN A 86 -16.17 11.92 -2.77
CA GLN A 86 -15.32 12.00 -1.58
C GLN A 86 -14.15 11.02 -1.63
N ILE A 87 -14.38 9.79 -2.10
CA ILE A 87 -13.33 8.79 -2.29
C ILE A 87 -12.28 9.28 -3.29
N TYR A 88 -12.69 9.85 -4.43
CA TYR A 88 -11.75 10.44 -5.38
C TYR A 88 -10.96 11.60 -4.77
N ASN A 89 -11.62 12.49 -4.03
CA ASN A 89 -10.94 13.61 -3.35
C ASN A 89 -9.92 13.13 -2.31
N PHE A 90 -10.20 12.03 -1.60
CA PHE A 90 -9.23 11.42 -0.69
C PHE A 90 -8.04 10.82 -1.44
N ILE A 91 -8.26 10.20 -2.62
CA ILE A 91 -7.18 9.68 -3.46
C ILE A 91 -6.25 10.82 -3.90
N GLU A 92 -6.80 11.93 -4.40
CA GLU A 92 -5.99 13.10 -4.77
C GLU A 92 -5.23 13.65 -3.55
N LYS A 93 -5.95 13.91 -2.44
CA LYS A 93 -5.36 14.45 -1.20
C LYS A 93 -4.20 13.62 -0.67
N TYR A 94 -4.37 12.31 -0.54
CA TYR A 94 -3.34 11.45 0.06
C TYR A 94 -2.29 11.00 -0.96
N GLY A 95 -2.62 10.94 -2.25
CA GLY A 95 -1.63 10.82 -3.32
C GLY A 95 -0.63 11.97 -3.25
N ASP A 96 -1.12 13.20 -3.23
CA ASP A 96 -0.28 14.40 -3.07
C ASP A 96 0.50 14.40 -1.76
N GLN A 97 -0.16 14.09 -0.63
CA GLN A 97 0.48 14.10 0.68
C GLN A 97 1.68 13.14 0.78
N TYR A 98 1.61 11.98 0.11
CA TYR A 98 2.64 10.95 0.19
C TYR A 98 3.52 10.86 -1.07
N GLY A 99 3.32 11.73 -2.07
CA GLY A 99 4.07 11.71 -3.32
C GLY A 99 3.79 10.48 -4.18
N VAL A 100 2.56 9.99 -4.17
CA VAL A 100 2.09 8.84 -4.95
C VAL A 100 1.10 9.34 -6.00
N ASP A 101 1.30 8.96 -7.26
CA ASP A 101 0.38 9.32 -8.34
C ASP A 101 -1.06 8.86 -8.03
N PRO A 102 -2.04 9.78 -7.95
CA PRO A 102 -3.46 9.46 -7.75
C PRO A 102 -3.99 8.43 -8.76
N ASN A 103 -3.45 8.38 -9.98
CA ASN A 103 -3.84 7.37 -10.97
C ASN A 103 -3.43 5.95 -10.58
N VAL A 104 -2.28 5.79 -9.92
CA VAL A 104 -1.84 4.49 -9.37
C VAL A 104 -2.81 4.04 -8.28
N LEU A 105 -3.16 4.95 -7.36
CA LEU A 105 -4.13 4.67 -6.29
C LEU A 105 -5.51 4.31 -6.84
N ARG A 106 -5.99 5.02 -7.86
CA ARG A 106 -7.24 4.70 -8.57
C ARG A 106 -7.19 3.33 -9.24
N ALA A 107 -6.11 3.04 -9.96
CA ALA A 107 -5.95 1.77 -10.68
C ALA A 107 -6.00 0.58 -9.73
N ILE A 108 -5.30 0.65 -8.59
CA ILE A 108 -5.31 -0.41 -7.59
C ILE A 108 -6.70 -0.53 -6.96
N ALA A 109 -7.32 0.57 -6.54
CA ALA A 109 -8.63 0.53 -5.90
C ALA A 109 -9.74 -0.05 -6.81
N LEU A 110 -9.71 0.30 -8.11
CA LEU A 110 -10.59 -0.29 -9.13
C LEU A 110 -10.35 -1.79 -9.30
N CYS A 111 -9.09 -2.21 -9.40
CA CYS A 111 -8.71 -3.62 -9.57
C CYS A 111 -9.08 -4.49 -8.36
N GLU A 112 -8.83 -3.99 -7.14
CA GLU A 112 -9.01 -4.75 -5.90
C GLU A 112 -10.47 -4.85 -5.43
N SER A 113 -11.26 -3.80 -5.63
CA SER A 113 -12.61 -3.72 -5.05
C SER A 113 -13.68 -3.15 -5.99
N GLY A 114 -13.30 -2.62 -7.16
CA GLY A 114 -14.20 -1.80 -7.97
C GLY A 114 -14.61 -0.51 -7.27
N MET A 115 -13.70 0.11 -6.50
CA MET A 115 -13.96 1.33 -5.69
C MET A 115 -14.99 1.14 -4.57
N ASN A 116 -15.12 -0.08 -4.04
CA ASN A 116 -16.06 -0.38 -2.96
C ASN A 116 -15.34 -0.49 -1.59
N PRO A 117 -15.51 0.49 -0.68
CA PRO A 117 -14.90 0.45 0.66
C PRO A 117 -15.38 -0.71 1.53
N LYS A 118 -16.53 -1.33 1.20
CA LYS A 118 -17.10 -2.47 1.92
C LYS A 118 -16.71 -3.82 1.32
N ALA A 119 -15.91 -3.84 0.26
CA ALA A 119 -15.49 -5.09 -0.36
C ALA A 119 -14.76 -5.98 0.64
N LYS A 120 -15.11 -7.27 0.64
CA LYS A 120 -14.50 -8.29 1.50
C LYS A 120 -14.30 -9.57 0.71
N ASN A 121 -13.08 -10.07 0.71
CA ASN A 121 -12.72 -11.35 0.11
C ASN A 121 -11.83 -12.14 1.08
N LEU A 122 -12.39 -13.18 1.69
CA LEU A 122 -11.72 -13.98 2.73
C LEU A 122 -11.15 -13.08 3.85
N ILE A 123 -9.81 -13.00 3.95
CA ILE A 123 -9.07 -12.22 4.96
C ILE A 123 -8.84 -10.75 4.54
N TYR A 124 -9.12 -10.43 3.28
CA TYR A 124 -8.90 -9.13 2.67
C TYR A 124 -10.15 -8.26 2.75
N ALA A 125 -9.95 -6.96 3.00
CA ALA A 125 -11.04 -6.02 3.24
C ALA A 125 -10.70 -4.61 2.76
N GLY A 126 -11.74 -3.86 2.39
CA GLY A 126 -11.64 -2.45 2.03
C GLY A 126 -11.33 -2.20 0.56
N LEU A 127 -11.17 -0.92 0.22
CA LEU A 127 -10.85 -0.43 -1.12
C LEU A 127 -9.62 -1.10 -1.73
N TYR A 128 -8.60 -1.35 -0.90
CA TYR A 128 -7.29 -1.87 -1.33
C TYR A 128 -7.06 -3.32 -0.89
N GLN A 129 -8.11 -4.01 -0.42
CA GLN A 129 -8.04 -5.42 -0.02
C GLN A 129 -6.85 -5.72 0.89
N PHE A 130 -6.61 -4.92 1.93
CA PHE A 130 -5.59 -5.23 2.92
C PHE A 130 -6.00 -6.47 3.72
N ASN A 131 -5.04 -7.34 4.08
CA ASN A 131 -5.26 -8.30 5.16
C ASN A 131 -5.03 -7.62 6.53
N ALA A 132 -5.48 -8.25 7.62
CA ALA A 132 -5.44 -7.64 8.96
C ALA A 132 -4.02 -7.43 9.49
N SER A 133 -3.09 -8.34 9.20
CA SER A 133 -1.71 -8.26 9.68
C SER A 133 -0.92 -7.15 8.96
N THR A 134 -1.07 -7.10 7.64
CA THR A 134 -0.50 -6.04 6.79
C THR A 134 -1.03 -4.68 7.21
N TRP A 135 -2.34 -4.56 7.44
CA TRP A 135 -2.96 -3.32 7.93
C TRP A 135 -2.30 -2.83 9.22
N LYS A 136 -2.30 -3.66 10.27
CA LYS A 136 -1.70 -3.33 11.56
C LYS A 136 -0.25 -2.87 11.41
N SER A 137 0.53 -3.58 10.59
CA SER A 137 1.94 -3.27 10.37
C SER A 137 2.17 -1.86 9.80
N TYR A 138 1.36 -1.42 8.84
CA TYR A 138 1.49 -0.07 8.28
C TYR A 138 0.91 1.00 9.20
N ARG A 139 -0.24 0.73 9.84
CA ARG A 139 -0.86 1.65 10.79
C ARG A 139 0.03 1.94 11.99
N LEU A 140 0.68 0.91 12.54
CA LEU A 140 1.69 1.06 13.59
C LEU A 140 2.84 1.99 13.14
N ARG A 141 3.35 1.79 11.91
CA ARG A 141 4.43 2.64 11.36
C ARG A 141 3.99 4.09 11.14
N MET A 142 2.70 4.33 10.90
CA MET A 142 2.13 5.67 10.75
C MET A 142 1.77 6.32 12.10
N GLY A 143 1.85 5.60 13.22
CA GLY A 143 1.37 6.08 14.51
C GLY A 143 -0.15 6.26 14.54
N HIS A 144 -0.90 5.37 13.89
CA HIS A 144 -2.35 5.42 13.78
C HIS A 144 -3.03 4.16 14.32
N GLU A 145 -4.35 4.25 14.53
CA GLU A 145 -5.20 3.15 15.02
C GLU A 145 -5.00 1.86 14.21
N GLU A 146 -4.74 0.76 14.92
CA GLU A 146 -4.40 -0.54 14.32
C GLU A 146 -5.61 -1.46 14.12
N ASP A 147 -6.79 -1.05 14.61
CA ASP A 147 -8.02 -1.81 14.47
C ASP A 147 -8.26 -2.22 12.99
N PRO A 148 -8.28 -3.54 12.69
CA PRO A 148 -8.44 -4.02 11.33
C PRO A 148 -9.81 -3.73 10.72
N ASP A 149 -10.83 -3.37 11.51
CA ASP A 149 -12.15 -2.98 10.98
C ASP A 149 -12.11 -1.59 10.33
N VAL A 150 -11.11 -0.77 10.65
CA VAL A 150 -10.91 0.55 10.02
C VAL A 150 -10.51 0.42 8.53
N ARG A 151 -10.14 -0.78 8.06
CA ARG A 151 -9.97 -1.06 6.61
C ARG A 151 -11.22 -0.76 5.78
N PHE A 152 -12.41 -0.81 6.39
CA PHE A 152 -13.66 -0.50 5.71
C PHE A 152 -13.95 1.01 5.64
N ASN A 153 -13.14 1.85 6.30
CA ASN A 153 -13.20 3.29 6.14
C ASN A 153 -12.39 3.71 4.92
N ALA A 154 -13.06 4.35 3.95
CA ALA A 154 -12.42 4.73 2.69
C ALA A 154 -11.23 5.68 2.88
N GLU A 155 -11.39 6.71 3.71
CA GLU A 155 -10.34 7.71 3.95
C GLU A 155 -9.09 7.05 4.54
N GLU A 156 -9.27 6.24 5.58
CA GLU A 156 -8.17 5.57 6.27
C GLU A 156 -7.52 4.50 5.40
N ALA A 157 -8.30 3.80 4.57
CA ALA A 157 -7.79 2.83 3.61
C ALA A 157 -6.89 3.50 2.54
N ILE A 158 -7.35 4.61 1.97
CA ILE A 158 -6.59 5.40 0.98
C ILE A 158 -5.32 5.97 1.59
N LYS A 159 -5.43 6.57 2.78
CA LYS A 159 -4.28 7.13 3.51
C LYS A 159 -3.21 6.06 3.77
N THR A 160 -3.63 4.87 4.18
CA THR A 160 -2.71 3.75 4.47
C THR A 160 -2.09 3.17 3.20
N ALA A 161 -2.86 3.04 2.11
CA ALA A 161 -2.35 2.61 0.81
C ALA A 161 -1.34 3.60 0.22
N SER A 162 -1.63 4.90 0.31
CA SER A 162 -0.74 5.98 -0.12
C SER A 162 0.60 5.93 0.64
N TYR A 163 0.55 5.78 1.97
CA TYR A 163 1.77 5.58 2.76
C TYR A 163 2.54 4.31 2.36
N ALA A 164 1.86 3.18 2.21
CA ALA A 164 2.55 1.93 1.83
C ALA A 164 3.27 2.06 0.48
N LEU A 165 2.62 2.70 -0.51
CA LEU A 165 3.22 2.94 -1.82
C LEU A 165 4.41 3.92 -1.76
N SER A 166 4.34 4.97 -0.94
CA SER A 166 5.44 5.94 -0.83
C SER A 166 6.73 5.35 -0.26
N ILE A 167 6.62 4.30 0.55
CA ILE A 167 7.78 3.51 1.04
C ILE A 167 8.07 2.27 0.18
N GLY A 168 7.65 2.30 -1.09
CA GLY A 168 8.03 1.30 -2.11
C GLY A 168 7.31 -0.04 -2.02
N GLN A 169 6.13 -0.11 -1.40
CA GLN A 169 5.41 -1.38 -1.16
C GLN A 169 4.40 -1.72 -2.25
N SER A 170 4.76 -1.45 -3.51
CA SER A 170 3.95 -1.85 -4.68
C SER A 170 3.69 -3.36 -4.73
N ARG A 171 4.60 -4.17 -4.18
CA ARG A 171 4.48 -5.64 -4.07
C ARG A 171 3.25 -6.14 -3.31
N LEU A 172 2.54 -5.27 -2.59
CA LEU A 172 1.25 -5.63 -1.97
C LEU A 172 0.16 -5.90 -3.01
N TRP A 173 0.30 -5.33 -4.21
CA TRP A 173 -0.68 -5.40 -5.30
C TRP A 173 -0.02 -5.88 -6.60
N PRO A 174 0.58 -7.08 -6.63
CA PRO A 174 1.42 -7.52 -7.76
C PRO A 174 0.67 -7.59 -9.11
N ASN A 175 -0.64 -7.82 -9.07
CA ASN A 175 -1.48 -7.90 -10.27
C ASN A 175 -2.24 -6.60 -10.59
N CYS A 176 -2.31 -5.67 -9.63
CA CYS A 176 -3.11 -4.45 -9.73
C CYS A 176 -2.25 -3.19 -9.82
N TYR A 177 -0.95 -3.28 -9.53
CA TYR A 177 -0.02 -2.18 -9.71
C TYR A 177 0.20 -1.94 -11.22
N PRO A 178 0.01 -0.71 -11.73
CA PRO A 178 0.22 -0.42 -13.14
C PRO A 178 1.70 -0.66 -13.48
N LYS A 179 1.93 -1.45 -14.52
CA LYS A 179 3.29 -1.61 -15.06
C LYS A 179 3.68 -0.27 -15.66
N SER A 180 4.91 0.16 -15.43
CA SER A 180 5.48 1.28 -16.17
C SER A 180 5.36 0.93 -17.65
N GLU A 181 4.49 1.64 -18.38
CA GLU A 181 4.70 1.78 -19.81
C GLU A 181 6.02 2.55 -19.92
N GLU A 182 7.10 1.78 -20.07
CA GLU A 182 8.38 2.29 -20.51
C GLU A 182 8.08 3.15 -21.73
N SER A 183 8.25 4.45 -21.55
CA SER A 183 8.07 5.46 -22.58
C SER A 183 8.80 4.98 -23.82
N GLY A 184 8.04 4.47 -24.79
CA GLY A 184 8.55 4.02 -26.07
C GLY A 184 9.16 5.20 -26.80
N GLU A 185 10.45 5.43 -26.57
CA GLU A 185 11.31 6.12 -27.51
C GLU A 185 11.38 5.22 -28.74
N LYS A 186 10.75 5.68 -29.81
CA LYS A 186 10.54 4.97 -31.07
C LYS A 186 11.72 5.18 -32.01
#